data_AF-A0AAC8YPA7-F1
#
_entry.id   AF-A0AAC8YPA7-F1
#
_cell.length_a   1.000
_cell.length_b   1.000
_cell.length_c   1.000
_cell.angle_alpha   90.00
_cell.angle_beta   90.00
_cell.angle_gamma   90.00
#
_symmetry.space_group_name_H-M   'P 1'
#
loop_
_entity.id
_entity.type
_entity.pdbx_description
1 polymer ?
#
loop_
_entity_poly.entity_id
_entity_poly.type
_entity_poly.pdbx_seq_one_letter_code
_entity_poly.pdbx_strand_id
1 'polypeptide(L)'
;MDMECSALVGKAYYEIKLDDIAEWWILGGQCACCSHKGPFDRARLERRAQIRFLRFASDFLRCTRCGNKHHNRIYIAGKLPR
;
A
#
# COMPACT_ATOMS: atom_id res chain seq x y z
N MET A 1 3.76 -10.74 -8.61
CA MET A 1 3.65 -9.78 -9.73
C MET A 1 3.27 -8.47 -9.07
N ASP A 2 4.17 -7.50 -9.09
CA ASP A 2 3.93 -6.19 -8.46
C ASP A 2 3.11 -5.34 -9.43
N MET A 3 1.93 -4.89 -9.00
CA MET A 3 1.02 -4.09 -9.84
C MET A 3 0.66 -2.77 -9.15
N GLU A 4 0.54 -1.69 -9.92
CA GLU A 4 0.09 -0.41 -9.39
C GLU A 4 -1.40 -0.44 -9.02
N CYS A 5 -1.75 0.13 -7.86
CA CYS A 5 -3.14 0.17 -7.40
C CYS A 5 -4.06 0.95 -8.37
N SER A 6 -3.53 1.99 -9.03
CA SER A 6 -4.26 2.78 -10.02
C SER A 6 -4.70 1.96 -11.22
N ALA A 7 -3.81 1.09 -11.72
CA ALA A 7 -4.11 0.19 -12.83
C ALA A 7 -5.18 -0.85 -12.43
N LEU A 8 -5.17 -1.32 -11.18
CA LEU A 8 -6.16 -2.27 -10.68
C LEU A 8 -7.56 -1.64 -10.56
N VAL A 9 -7.65 -0.44 -9.99
CA VAL A 9 -8.91 0.20 -9.61
C VAL A 9 -9.47 1.10 -10.73
N GLY A 10 -8.62 1.53 -11.68
CA GLY A 10 -9.00 2.47 -12.73
C GLY A 10 -9.21 3.91 -12.23
N LYS A 11 -8.59 4.26 -11.09
CA LYS A 11 -8.64 5.60 -10.48
C LYS A 11 -7.24 6.16 -10.32
N ALA A 12 -7.12 7.48 -10.29
CA ALA A 12 -5.85 8.12 -9.96
C ALA A 12 -5.45 7.78 -8.52
N TYR A 13 -4.15 7.60 -8.26
CA TYR A 13 -3.64 7.14 -6.96
C TYR A 13 -4.16 7.94 -5.75
N TYR A 14 -4.34 9.24 -5.92
CA TYR A 14 -4.83 10.12 -4.86
C TYR A 14 -6.33 9.97 -4.56
N GLU A 15 -7.10 9.30 -5.41
CA GLU A 15 -8.54 9.07 -5.24
C GLU A 15 -8.84 7.66 -4.74
N ILE A 16 -7.88 6.74 -4.84
CA ILE A 16 -8.08 5.34 -4.46
C ILE A 16 -8.28 5.26 -2.96
N LYS A 17 -9.39 4.63 -2.58
CA LYS A 17 -9.63 4.23 -1.20
C LYS A 17 -9.11 2.83 -0.93
N LEU A 18 -8.74 2.53 0.31
CA LEU A 18 -8.48 1.17 0.75
C LEU A 18 -9.64 0.25 0.38
N ASP A 19 -10.88 0.67 0.63
CA ASP A 19 -12.11 -0.07 0.30
C ASP A 19 -12.29 -0.33 -1.21
N ASP A 20 -11.68 0.47 -2.09
CA ASP A 20 -11.73 0.22 -3.54
C ASP A 20 -10.89 -1.01 -3.93
N ILE A 21 -9.96 -1.43 -3.07
CA ILE A 21 -9.15 -2.63 -3.25
C ILE A 21 -9.82 -3.76 -2.46
N ALA A 22 -10.25 -4.82 -3.16
CA ALA A 22 -10.83 -5.98 -2.51
C ALA A 22 -9.84 -6.68 -1.54
N GLU A 23 -10.35 -7.26 -0.46
CA GLU A 23 -9.56 -7.86 0.62
C GLU A 23 -8.72 -9.07 0.19
N TRP A 24 -9.09 -9.74 -0.91
CA TRP A 24 -8.29 -10.83 -1.48
C TRP A 24 -6.98 -10.35 -2.12
N TRP A 25 -6.78 -9.03 -2.29
CA TRP A 25 -5.52 -8.48 -2.78
C TRP A 25 -4.56 -8.21 -1.63
N ILE A 26 -3.34 -8.70 -1.77
CA ILE A 26 -2.24 -8.46 -0.83
C ILE A 26 -1.60 -7.13 -1.18
N LEU A 27 -1.55 -6.22 -0.22
CA LEU A 27 -0.88 -4.93 -0.36
C LEU A 27 0.61 -5.05 0.01
N GLY A 28 1.46 -4.36 -0.74
CA GLY A 28 2.88 -4.23 -0.50
C GLY A 28 3.32 -2.77 -0.52
N GLY A 29 4.40 -2.48 0.20
CA GLY A 29 5.03 -1.18 0.27
C GLY A 29 6.42 -1.21 -0.35
N GLN A 30 6.75 -0.20 -1.14
CA GLN A 30 8.09 0.02 -1.69
C GLN A 30 8.69 1.29 -1.09
N CYS A 31 9.86 1.16 -0.49
CA CYS A 31 10.62 2.27 0.06
C CYS A 31 11.18 3.17 -1.06
N ALA A 32 10.90 4.47 -1.04
CA ALA A 32 11.50 5.40 -2.00
C ALA A 32 13.01 5.60 -1.82
N CYS A 33 13.53 5.40 -0.60
CA CYS A 33 14.94 5.61 -0.28
C CYS A 33 15.81 4.40 -0.67
N CYS A 34 15.43 3.18 -0.26
CA CYS A 34 16.26 1.99 -0.46
C CYS A 34 15.63 0.94 -1.40
N SER A 35 14.51 1.27 -2.05
CA SER A 35 13.75 0.37 -2.93
C SER A 35 13.30 -0.95 -2.29
N HIS A 36 13.42 -1.09 -0.98
CA HIS A 36 12.98 -2.29 -0.27
C HIS A 36 11.47 -2.47 -0.41
N LYS A 37 11.08 -3.66 -0.86
CA LYS A 37 9.71 -4.10 -1.07
C LYS A 37 9.32 -5.10 0.01
N GLY A 38 8.10 -5.01 0.50
CA GLY A 38 7.56 -5.99 1.43
C GLY A 38 6.05 -5.91 1.54
N PRO A 39 5.37 -7.04 1.83
CA PRO A 39 3.96 -7.02 2.14
C PRO A 39 3.74 -6.24 3.45
N PHE A 40 2.58 -5.61 3.58
CA PHE A 40 2.15 -5.04 4.85
C PHE A 40 0.73 -5.47 5.19
N ASP A 41 0.43 -5.47 6.47
CA ASP A 41 -0.89 -5.79 6.99
C ASP A 41 -1.87 -4.64 6.72
N ARG A 42 -2.89 -4.93 5.91
CA ARG A 42 -3.96 -4.00 5.57
C ARG A 42 -4.77 -3.57 6.81
N ALA A 43 -5.18 -4.51 7.65
CA ALA A 43 -5.95 -4.21 8.86
C ALA A 43 -5.16 -3.32 9.83
N ARG A 44 -3.84 -3.52 9.91
CA ARG A 44 -2.96 -2.65 10.69
C ARG A 44 -2.93 -1.22 10.14
N LEU A 45 -2.91 -1.07 8.82
CA LEU A 45 -2.93 0.23 8.16
C LEU A 45 -4.29 0.92 8.36
N GLU A 46 -5.40 0.21 8.17
CA GLU A 46 -6.76 0.73 8.39
C GLU A 46 -6.96 1.22 9.83
N ARG A 47 -6.54 0.42 10.83
CA ARG A 47 -6.64 0.80 12.26
C ARG A 47 -5.80 2.02 12.62
N ARG A 48 -4.56 2.10 12.12
CA ARG A 48 -3.64 3.21 12.46
C ARG A 48 -4.06 4.52 11.85
N ALA A 49 -4.67 4.44 10.68
CA ALA A 49 -4.86 5.58 9.86
C ALA A 49 -6.30 6.12 10.03
N GLN A 50 -7.33 5.29 10.30
CA GLN A 50 -8.74 5.66 10.01
C GLN A 50 -8.90 6.21 8.58
N ILE A 51 -7.88 5.99 7.74
CA ILE A 51 -7.67 6.68 6.50
C ILE A 51 -8.32 5.84 5.44
N ARG A 52 -9.23 6.49 4.74
CA ARG A 52 -9.90 5.88 3.60
C ARG A 52 -9.00 5.89 2.37
N PHE A 53 -8.12 6.86 2.18
CA PHE A 53 -7.36 7.07 0.93
C PHE A 53 -5.90 6.61 0.98
N LEU A 54 -5.44 5.91 -0.06
CA LEU A 54 -4.06 5.40 -0.18
C LEU A 54 -2.97 6.46 -0.09
N ARG A 55 -3.23 7.66 -0.62
CA ARG A 55 -2.25 8.78 -0.59
C ARG A 55 -1.79 9.17 0.81
N PHE A 56 -2.65 8.98 1.81
CA PHE A 56 -2.28 9.29 3.19
C PHE A 56 -1.77 8.04 3.90
N ALA A 57 -2.15 6.84 3.45
CA ALA A 57 -1.64 5.59 4.02
C ALA A 57 -0.13 5.44 3.85
N SER A 58 0.46 5.99 2.78
CA SER A 58 1.91 5.98 2.55
C SER A 58 2.71 6.67 3.67
N ASP A 59 2.14 7.65 4.36
CA ASP A 59 2.80 8.38 5.45
C ASP A 59 2.92 7.54 6.74
N PHE A 60 2.12 6.49 6.86
CA PHE A 60 2.17 5.55 7.98
C PHE A 60 3.12 4.38 7.73
N LEU A 61 3.64 4.25 6.51
CA LEU A 61 4.61 3.22 6.18
C LEU A 61 5.99 3.63 6.70
N ARG A 62 6.61 2.73 7.46
CA ARG A 62 8.02 2.82 7.83
C ARG A 62 8.76 1.65 7.19
N CYS A 63 9.78 1.95 6.40
CA CYS A 63 10.69 0.93 5.88
C CYS A 63 11.40 0.25 7.05
N THR A 64 11.31 -1.07 7.15
CA THR A 64 11.98 -1.88 8.18
C THR A 64 13.47 -2.04 7.93
N ARG A 65 13.94 -1.77 6.69
CA ARG A 65 15.36 -1.89 6.31
C ARG A 65 16.18 -0.62 6.56
N CYS A 66 15.67 0.55 6.17
CA CYS A 66 16.40 1.83 6.29
C CYS A 66 15.72 2.85 7.22
N GLY A 67 14.52 2.55 7.71
CA GLY A 67 13.77 3.47 8.58
C GLY A 67 13.00 4.59 7.88
N ASN A 68 13.07 4.71 6.55
CA ASN A 68 12.37 5.76 5.80
C ASN A 68 10.85 5.76 6.04
N LYS A 69 10.29 6.95 6.28
CA LYS A 69 8.86 7.15 6.57
C LYS A 69 8.11 7.96 5.51
N HIS A 70 8.81 8.45 4.49
CA HIS A 70 8.25 9.43 3.54
C HIS A 70 8.27 8.89 2.11
N HIS A 71 7.27 9.26 1.32
CA HIS A 71 7.16 8.93 -0.10
C HIS A 71 7.21 7.43 -0.43
N ASN A 72 6.90 6.57 0.54
CA ASN A 72 6.80 5.13 0.30
C ASN A 72 5.61 4.86 -0.64
N ARG A 73 5.79 4.01 -1.64
CA ARG A 73 4.73 3.66 -2.60
C ARG A 73 3.98 2.43 -2.12
N ILE A 74 2.67 2.40 -2.34
CA ILE A 74 1.84 1.21 -2.11
C ILE A 74 1.53 0.56 -3.46
N TYR A 75 1.63 -0.76 -3.50
CA TYR A 75 1.37 -1.57 -4.68
C TYR A 75 0.65 -2.87 -4.29
N ILE A 76 0.16 -3.60 -5.29
CA ILE A 76 -0.43 -4.93 -5.13
C ILE A 76 0.69 -5.96 -5.22
N ALA A 77 0.98 -6.65 -4.12
CA ALA A 77 2.02 -7.66 -4.05
C ALA A 77 1.57 -9.04 -4.56
N GLY A 78 0.27 -9.31 -4.53
CA GLY A 78 -0.30 -10.56 -4.99
C GLY A 78 -1.77 -10.70 -4.64
N LYS A 79 -2.30 -11.90 -4.82
CA LYS A 79 -3.66 -12.28 -4.42
C LYS A 79 -3.58 -13.41 -3.38
N LEU A 80 -4.47 -13.40 -2.40
CA LEU A 80 -4.64 -14.52 -1.50
C LEU A 80 -5.11 -15.74 -2.31
N PRO A 81 -4.59 -16.95 -2.02
CA PRO A 81 -5.16 -18.18 -2.57
C PRO A 81 -6.60 -18.31 -2.06
N ARG A 82 -7.53 -18.59 -2.99
CA ARG A 82 -8.93 -18.87 -2.66
C ARG A 82 -9.07 -20.21 -1.96
#